data_AF-A0A976PTY6-F1
#
_entry.id   AF-A0A976PTY6-F1
#
_cell.length_a   1.000
_cell.length_b   1.000
_cell.length_c   1.000
_cell.angle_alpha   90.00
_cell.angle_beta   90.00
_cell.angle_gamma   90.00
#
_symmetry.space_group_name_H-M   'P 1'
#
loop_
_entity.id
_entity.type
_entity.pdbx_description
1 polymer ?
#
loop_
_entity_poly.entity_id
_entity_poly.type
_entity_poly.pdbx_seq_one_letter_code
_entity_poly.pdbx_strand_id
1 'polypeptide(L)' 'RRPIYSKTAAYGHFGREEPEFTWEATEEAAELRAAAEQGGAVSLSSTA' A
#
# COMPACT_ATOMS: atom_id res chain seq x y z
N ARG A 1 16.88 8.92 11.02
CA ARG A 1 16.95 7.57 10.41
C ARG A 1 16.67 6.54 11.50
N ARG A 2 15.68 5.65 11.31
CA ARG A 2 15.30 4.62 12.31
C ARG A 2 16.15 3.35 12.10
N PRO A 3 16.69 2.71 13.17
CA PRO A 3 17.51 1.50 13.03
C PRO A 3 16.64 0.23 12.95
N ILE A 4 15.89 0.07 11.85
CA ILE A 4 14.92 -1.04 11.68
C ILE A 4 15.44 -2.21 10.83
N TYR A 5 16.60 -2.06 10.19
CA TYR A 5 17.10 -3.00 9.19
C TYR A 5 17.84 -4.21 9.75
N SER A 6 18.16 -4.28 11.04
CA SER A 6 18.89 -5.46 11.58
C SER A 6 18.03 -6.72 11.49
N LYS A 7 16.71 -6.59 11.70
CA LYS A 7 15.75 -7.69 11.66
C LYS A 7 15.58 -8.30 10.27
N THR A 8 15.93 -7.58 9.19
CA THR A 8 15.80 -8.11 7.82
C THR A 8 16.99 -8.99 7.40
N ALA A 9 18.10 -8.98 8.17
CA ALA A 9 19.32 -9.72 7.84
C ALA A 9 19.20 -11.24 8.02
N ALA A 10 18.15 -11.71 8.69
CA ALA A 10 17.82 -13.12 8.85
C ALA A 10 16.37 -13.37 8.43
N TYR A 11 16.12 -14.54 7.84
CA TYR A 11 14.78 -15.00 7.45
C TYR A 11 14.09 -14.17 6.35
N GLY A 12 14.85 -13.35 5.61
CA GLY A 12 14.36 -12.59 4.47
C GLY A 12 13.74 -11.23 4.82
N HIS A 13 13.58 -10.41 3.78
CA HIS A 13 13.09 -9.03 3.88
C HIS A 13 11.58 -8.88 3.72
N PHE A 14 10.93 -9.86 3.08
CA PHE A 14 9.52 -9.80 2.67
C PHE A 14 8.70 -10.92 3.29
N GLY A 15 7.37 -10.75 3.33
CA GLY A 15 6.43 -11.76 3.82
C GLY A 15 6.44 -11.95 5.34
N ARG A 16 6.90 -10.93 6.07
CA ARG A 16 6.97 -10.92 7.54
C ARG A 16 6.21 -9.72 8.08
N GLU A 17 5.14 -9.97 8.82
CA GLU A 17 4.34 -8.93 9.46
C GLU A 17 4.98 -8.49 10.79
N GLU A 18 6.03 -7.67 10.71
CA GLU A 18 6.66 -7.03 11.88
C GLU A 18 6.30 -5.54 11.91
N PRO A 19 6.02 -4.93 13.08
CA PRO A 19 5.67 -3.51 13.18
C PRO A 19 6.73 -2.55 12.61
N GLU A 20 7.99 -2.98 12.54
CA GLU A 20 9.06 -2.18 11.94
C GLU A 20 9.10 -2.25 10.41
N PHE A 21 8.46 -3.23 9.79
CA PHE A 21 8.45 -3.43 8.33
C PHE A 21 7.24 -2.75 7.70
N THR A 22 7.29 -1.42 7.66
CA THR A 22 6.19 -0.60 7.15
C THR A 22 5.85 -0.85 5.68
N TRP A 23 6.75 -1.49 4.90
CA TRP A 23 6.51 -1.85 3.50
C TRP A 23 5.62 -3.09 3.34
N GLU A 24 5.42 -3.89 4.38
CA GLU A 24 4.49 -5.03 4.37
C GLU A 24 3.06 -4.60 4.78
N ALA A 25 2.88 -3.37 5.26
CA ALA A 25 1.57 -2.87 5.67
C ALA A 25 0.63 -2.72 4.45
N THR A 26 -0.59 -3.23 4.60
CA THR A 26 -1.63 -3.20 3.55
C THR A 26 -2.80 -2.27 3.91
N GLU A 27 -2.61 -1.37 4.87
CA GLU A 27 -3.63 -0.45 5.37
C GLU A 27 -4.19 0.45 4.24
N GLU A 28 -3.35 0.82 3.27
CA GLU A 28 -3.75 1.64 2.11
C GLU A 28 -4.53 0.85 1.03
N ALA A 29 -4.66 -0.48 1.15
CA ALA A 29 -5.29 -1.30 0.11
C ALA A 29 -6.77 -0.94 -0.10
N ALA A 30 -7.49 -0.61 0.97
CA ALA A 30 -8.90 -0.23 0.89
C ALA A 30 -9.08 1.11 0.16
N GLU A 31 -8.23 2.09 0.46
CA GLU A 31 -8.25 3.40 -0.18
C GLU A 31 -7.89 3.30 -1.66
N LEU A 32 -6.86 2.53 -2.00
CA LEU A 32 -6.46 2.28 -3.38
C LEU A 32 -7.56 1.59 -4.19
N ARG A 33 -8.26 0.63 -3.58
CA ARG A 33 -9.42 -0.02 -4.21
C ARG A 33 -10.54 0.98 -4.47
N ALA A 34 -10.90 1.78 -3.47
CA ALA A 34 -11.94 2.80 -3.62
C ALA A 34 -11.57 3.85 -4.68
N ALA A 35 -10.31 4.27 -4.75
CA ALA A 35 -9.82 5.20 -5.75
C ALA A 35 -9.88 4.59 -7.17
N ALA A 36 -9.54 3.31 -7.31
CA ALA A 36 -9.64 2.60 -8.59
C ALA A 36 -11.11 2.45 -9.06
N GLU A 37 -12.03 2.22 -8.12
CA GLU A 37 -13.48 2.17 -8.41
C GLU A 37 -14.02 3.56 -8.83
N GLN A 38 -13.56 4.64 -8.19
CA GLN A 38 -13.93 6.02 -8.57
C GLN A 38 -13.35 6.44 -9.94
N GLY A 39 -12.18 5.94 -10.31
CA GLY A 39 -11.58 6.13 -11.64
C GLY A 39 -12.31 5.39 -12.78
N GLY A 40 -13.19 4.42 -12.45
CA GLY A 40 -14.08 3.77 -13.42
C GLY A 40 -15.35 4.56 -13.74
N ALA A 41 -15.75 5.45 -12.83
CA ALA A 41 -16.85 6.39 -13.03
C ALA A 41 -16.31 7.74 -13.53
N VAL A 42 -15.54 7.74 -14.63
CA VAL A 42 -15.30 8.98 -15.37
C VAL A 42 -16.66 9.47 -15.85
N SER A 43 -17.15 10.51 -15.18
CA SER A 43 -18.27 11.32 -15.62
C SER A 43 -17.93 11.84 -17.02
N LEU A 44 -18.46 11.18 -18.04
CA LEU A 44 -18.55 11.73 -19.39
C LEU A 44 -19.51 12.91 -19.30
N SER A 45 -18.98 14.06 -18.91
CA SER A 45 -19.72 15.31 -18.94
C SER A 45 -19.96 15.64 -20.41
N SER A 46 -21.13 15.23 -20.90
CA SER A 46 -21.68 15.55 -22.21
C SER A 46 -21.83 17.07 -22.31
N THR A 47 -20.93 17.72 -23.05
CA THR A 47 -21.16 19.06 -23.58
C THR A 47 -22.01 18.94 -24.82
N ALA A 48 -23.26 19.39 -24.70
CA ALA A 48 -24.12 19.80 -25.79
C ALA A 48 -23.75 21.21 -26.27
#